data_AF-A0A7L9WSZ2-F1
#
_entry.id   AF-A0A7L9WSZ2-F1
#
_cell.length_a   1.000
_cell.length_b   1.000
_cell.length_c   1.000
_cell.angle_alpha   90.00
_cell.angle_beta   90.00
_cell.angle_gamma   90.00
#
_symmetry.space_group_name_H-M   'P 1'
#
loop_
_entity.id
_entity.type
_entity.pdbx_description
1 polymer ?
#
loop_
_entity_poly.entity_id
_entity_poly.type
_entity_poly.pdbx_seq_one_letter_code
_entity_poly.pdbx_strand_id
1 'polypeptide(L)'
;MFPAPNLFALWKAPLSGDILQNIEPRLFSEDMAGSPDIEEAIFKDVASYGAQLGKILEALETLSAATDTPLPAIHDLRMAVETKKAEMQSKLAERATTALDKLKAADPAAHAALLRGRATDGSPT
;
A
#
# COMPACT_ATOMS: atom_id res chain seq x y z
N MET A 1 -20.58 27.76 15.77
CA MET A 1 -19.45 28.59 15.29
C MET A 1 -18.71 27.74 14.28
N PHE A 2 -18.85 28.02 12.99
CA PHE A 2 -18.18 27.24 11.93
C PHE A 2 -16.68 27.54 11.96
N PRO A 3 -15.78 26.55 11.99
CA PRO A 3 -14.35 26.82 11.87
C PRO A 3 -14.06 27.38 10.47
N ALA A 4 -13.18 28.37 10.40
CA ALA A 4 -12.76 28.98 9.14
C ALA A 4 -12.09 27.92 8.25
N PRO A 5 -12.31 27.93 6.92
CA PRO A 5 -11.71 26.95 6.04
C PRO A 5 -10.19 27.08 6.02
N ASN A 6 -9.51 25.98 6.33
CA ASN A 6 -8.06 25.84 6.26
C ASN A 6 -7.57 26.08 4.82
N LEU A 7 -6.65 27.02 4.62
CA LEU A 7 -6.12 27.41 3.29
C LEU A 7 -5.51 26.22 2.50
N PHE A 8 -5.10 25.15 3.18
CA PHE A 8 -4.57 23.93 2.56
C PHE A 8 -5.64 23.00 2.00
N ALA A 9 -6.90 23.09 2.46
CA ALA A 9 -8.02 22.29 1.93
C ALA A 9 -8.49 22.78 0.54
N LEU A 10 -8.02 23.96 0.10
CA LEU A 10 -8.27 24.52 -1.23
C LEU A 10 -7.22 24.08 -2.26
N TRP A 11 -6.13 23.42 -1.85
CA TRP A 11 -5.12 22.93 -2.77
C TRP A 11 -5.58 21.63 -3.43
N LYS A 12 -6.11 21.73 -4.65
CA LYS A 12 -6.50 20.58 -5.47
C LYS A 12 -5.26 20.01 -6.17
N ALA A 13 -4.76 18.86 -5.71
CA ALA A 13 -3.71 18.14 -6.43
C ALA A 13 -4.20 17.78 -7.86
N PRO A 14 -3.40 18.03 -8.92
CA PRO A 14 -3.81 17.71 -10.28
C PRO A 14 -4.03 16.19 -10.36
N LEU A 15 -5.17 15.77 -10.94
CA LEU A 15 -5.72 14.40 -11.03
C LEU A 15 -6.62 13.93 -9.86
N SER A 16 -6.89 14.74 -8.83
CA SER A 16 -7.73 14.32 -7.68
C SER A 16 -9.26 14.39 -7.90
N GLY A 17 -9.74 14.96 -9.01
CA GLY A 17 -11.17 15.26 -9.18
C GLY A 17 -11.72 16.22 -8.11
N ASP A 18 -13.04 16.40 -8.07
CA ASP A 18 -13.73 17.30 -7.14
C ASP A 18 -13.96 16.62 -5.78
N ILE A 19 -12.88 16.11 -5.21
CA ILE A 19 -12.87 15.49 -3.88
C ILE A 19 -12.40 16.57 -2.91
N LEU A 20 -13.18 16.82 -1.86
CA LEU A 20 -12.70 17.57 -0.70
C LEU A 20 -11.54 16.77 -0.10
N GLN A 21 -10.31 17.15 -0.46
CA GLN A 21 -9.11 16.53 0.12
C GLN A 21 -9.03 16.99 1.57
N ASN A 22 -9.61 16.21 2.48
CA ASN A 22 -9.39 16.40 3.91
C ASN A 22 -7.96 15.94 4.24
N ILE A 23 -6.99 16.82 3.96
CA ILE A 23 -5.59 16.70 4.37
C ILE A 23 -5.42 17.34 5.75
N GLU A 24 -6.30 17.02 6.68
CA GLU A 24 -6.00 17.30 8.08
C GLU A 24 -4.95 16.28 8.55
N PRO A 25 -3.87 16.71 9.21
CA PRO A 25 -3.10 15.81 10.05
C PRO A 25 -4.10 15.23 11.06
N ARG A 26 -4.45 13.95 10.94
CA ARG A 26 -5.48 13.26 11.74
C ARG A 26 -5.04 13.02 13.19
N LEU A 27 -4.29 13.96 13.76
CA LEU A 27 -3.90 13.96 15.17
C LEU A 27 -5.10 14.23 16.09
N PHE A 28 -6.26 14.65 15.55
CA PHE A 28 -7.42 15.08 16.33
C PHE A 28 -8.79 14.65 15.75
N SER A 29 -8.90 13.51 15.06
CA SER A 29 -10.22 13.01 14.63
C SER A 29 -10.96 12.36 15.80
N GLU A 30 -12.05 12.99 16.26
CA GLU A 30 -12.93 12.48 17.34
C GLU A 30 -13.72 11.22 16.95
N ASP A 31 -13.62 10.79 15.69
CA ASP A 31 -14.37 9.64 15.13
C ASP A 31 -13.79 8.28 15.57
N MET A 32 -12.63 8.28 16.25
CA MET A 32 -11.94 7.07 16.73
C MET A 32 -12.21 6.89 18.22
N ALA A 33 -13.18 6.04 18.58
CA ALA A 33 -13.50 5.70 19.97
C ALA A 33 -12.45 4.81 20.68
N GLY A 34 -11.27 4.63 20.07
CA GLY A 34 -10.20 3.72 20.49
C GLY A 34 -8.85 4.42 20.68
N SER A 35 -7.84 3.67 21.14
CA SER A 35 -6.47 4.17 21.25
C SER A 35 -5.90 4.46 19.85
N PRO A 36 -5.45 5.70 19.55
CA PRO A 36 -4.95 6.08 18.23
C PRO A 36 -3.81 5.18 17.71
N ASP A 37 -2.90 4.78 18.59
CA ASP A 37 -1.77 3.90 18.25
C ASP A 37 -2.24 2.50 17.81
N ILE A 38 -3.31 2.00 18.42
CA ILE A 38 -3.91 0.71 18.08
C ILE A 38 -4.63 0.81 16.72
N GLU A 39 -5.40 1.88 16.50
CA GLU A 39 -6.13 2.10 15.24
C GLU A 39 -5.17 2.31 14.06
N GLU A 40 -4.07 3.03 14.28
CA GLU A 40 -3.03 3.21 13.27
C GLU A 40 -2.34 1.87 12.90
N ALA A 41 -2.04 1.04 13.90
CA ALA A 41 -1.47 -0.28 13.68
C ALA A 41 -2.44 -1.20 12.93
N ILE A 42 -3.72 -1.23 13.33
CA ILE A 42 -4.77 -2.00 12.62
C ILE A 42 -4.87 -1.55 11.17
N PHE A 43 -4.88 -0.24 10.92
CA PHE A 43 -5.00 0.31 9.57
C PHE A 43 -3.79 -0.02 8.69
N LYS A 44 -2.57 0.07 9.23
CA LYS A 44 -1.33 -0.23 8.49
C LYS A 44 -1.14 -1.72 8.24
N ASP A 45 -1.35 -2.53 9.28
CA ASP A 45 -0.84 -3.90 9.31
C ASP A 45 -1.93 -4.96 9.04
N VAL A 46 -3.19 -4.65 9.35
CA VAL A 46 -4.29 -5.64 9.30
C VAL A 46 -5.28 -5.33 8.19
N ALA A 47 -5.75 -4.09 8.10
CA ALA A 47 -6.92 -3.73 7.32
C ALA A 47 -6.70 -2.48 6.47
N SER A 48 -5.57 -2.40 5.77
CA SER A 48 -5.37 -1.33 4.79
C SER A 48 -6.52 -1.29 3.78
N TYR A 49 -6.82 -0.11 3.23
CA TYR A 49 -7.89 0.03 2.22
C TYR A 49 -7.75 -0.97 1.06
N GLY A 50 -6.51 -1.27 0.64
CA GLY A 50 -6.26 -2.27 -0.40
C GLY A 50 -6.65 -3.69 0.02
N ALA A 51 -6.41 -4.07 1.28
CA ALA A 51 -6.81 -5.36 1.83
C ALA A 51 -8.33 -5.49 1.94
N GLN A 52 -9.00 -4.43 2.43
CA GLN A 52 -10.46 -4.38 2.52
C GLN A 52 -11.12 -4.47 1.14
N LEU A 53 -10.66 -3.65 0.18
CA LEU A 53 -11.16 -3.68 -1.19
C LEU A 53 -10.92 -5.05 -1.85
N GLY A 54 -9.77 -5.68 -1.61
CA GLY A 54 -9.49 -7.03 -2.11
C GLY A 54 -10.53 -8.05 -1.65
N LYS A 55 -10.94 -8.01 -0.38
CA LYS A 55 -11.98 -8.89 0.17
C LYS A 55 -13.37 -8.61 -0.42
N ILE A 56 -13.70 -7.34 -0.64
CA ILE A 56 -14.98 -6.96 -1.27
C ILE A 56 -15.03 -7.44 -2.73
N LEU A 57 -13.96 -7.25 -3.52
CA LEU A 57 -13.89 -7.70 -4.91
C LEU A 57 -14.00 -9.23 -5.01
N GLU A 58 -13.32 -9.96 -4.12
CA GLU A 58 -13.41 -11.42 -4.02
C GLU A 58 -14.84 -11.89 -3.72
N ALA A 59 -15.54 -11.22 -2.80
CA ALA A 59 -16.94 -11.52 -2.48
C ALA A 59 -17.88 -11.25 -3.66
N LEU A 60 -17.69 -10.14 -4.38
CA LEU A 60 -18.50 -9.78 -5.54
C LEU A 60 -18.31 -10.76 -6.70
N GLU A 61 -17.09 -11.24 -6.96
CA GLU A 61 -16.85 -12.28 -7.97
C GLU A 61 -17.46 -13.62 -7.57
N THR A 62 -17.38 -13.97 -6.28
CA THR A 62 -18.04 -15.18 -5.76
C THR A 62 -19.56 -15.11 -5.96
N LEU A 63 -20.16 -13.95 -5.67
CA LEU A 63 -21.59 -13.73 -5.88
C LEU A 63 -21.95 -13.74 -7.37
N SER A 64 -21.15 -13.10 -8.21
CA SER A 64 -21.31 -13.09 -9.67
C SER A 64 -21.39 -14.50 -10.24
N ALA A 65 -20.50 -15.39 -9.81
CA ALA A 65 -20.53 -16.80 -10.18
C ALA A 65 -21.77 -17.54 -9.65
N ALA A 66 -22.20 -17.25 -8.42
CA ALA A 66 -23.36 -17.89 -7.80
C ALA A 66 -24.70 -17.44 -8.41
N THR A 67 -24.79 -16.21 -8.92
CA THR A 67 -26.01 -15.64 -9.50
C THR A 67 -26.03 -15.67 -11.03
N ASP A 68 -24.97 -16.17 -11.67
CA ASP A 68 -24.75 -16.12 -13.12
C ASP A 68 -24.89 -14.69 -13.69
N THR A 69 -24.42 -13.70 -12.90
CA THR A 69 -24.48 -12.28 -13.27
C THR A 69 -23.07 -11.78 -13.56
N PRO A 70 -22.68 -11.59 -14.84
CA PRO A 70 -21.34 -11.15 -15.18
C PRO A 70 -21.01 -9.77 -14.62
N LEU A 71 -19.82 -9.61 -14.02
CA LEU A 71 -19.29 -8.34 -13.52
C LEU A 71 -17.98 -7.99 -14.25
N PRO A 72 -18.00 -7.73 -15.58
CA PRO A 72 -16.79 -7.57 -16.38
C PRO A 72 -15.87 -6.45 -15.89
N ALA A 73 -16.43 -5.30 -15.49
CA ALA A 73 -15.65 -4.18 -14.97
C ALA A 73 -14.90 -4.52 -13.65
N ILE A 74 -15.49 -5.38 -12.80
CA ILE A 74 -14.88 -5.83 -11.55
C ILE A 74 -13.75 -6.81 -11.84
N HIS A 75 -13.99 -7.73 -12.77
CA HIS A 75 -12.99 -8.68 -13.22
C HIS A 75 -11.77 -7.97 -13.84
N ASP A 76 -12.00 -7.01 -14.74
CA ASP A 76 -10.95 -6.21 -15.38
C ASP A 76 -10.13 -5.43 -14.34
N LEU A 77 -10.82 -4.83 -13.35
CA LEU A 77 -10.17 -4.13 -12.25
C LEU A 77 -9.27 -5.06 -11.42
N ARG A 78 -9.77 -6.26 -11.06
CA ARG A 78 -8.97 -7.26 -10.34
C ARG A 78 -7.73 -7.66 -11.12
N MET A 79 -7.89 -7.94 -12.42
CA MET A 79 -6.78 -8.33 -13.30
C MET A 79 -5.73 -7.22 -13.45
N ALA A 80 -6.16 -5.96 -13.56
CA ALA A 80 -5.26 -4.82 -13.59
C ALA A 80 -4.46 -4.67 -12.28
N VAL A 81 -5.11 -4.87 -11.13
CA VAL A 81 -4.45 -4.84 -9.81
C VAL A 81 -3.40 -5.95 -9.69
N GLU A 82 -3.74 -7.19 -10.07
CA GLU A 82 -2.80 -8.31 -9.99
C GLU A 82 -1.62 -8.13 -10.94
N THR A 83 -1.88 -7.64 -12.16
CA THR A 83 -0.81 -7.27 -13.11
C THR A 83 0.11 -6.23 -12.50
N LYS A 84 -0.44 -5.20 -11.84
CA LYS A 84 0.37 -4.16 -11.22
C LYS A 84 1.20 -4.67 -10.04
N LYS A 85 0.65 -5.58 -9.23
CA LYS A 85 1.40 -6.23 -8.15
C LYS A 85 2.56 -7.04 -8.71
N ALA A 86 2.35 -7.81 -9.78
CA ALA A 86 3.40 -8.59 -10.43
C ALA A 86 4.51 -7.70 -10.99
N GLU A 87 4.16 -6.61 -11.69
CA GLU A 87 5.14 -5.61 -12.15
C GLU A 87 5.98 -5.03 -11.00
N MET A 88 5.33 -4.70 -9.88
CA MET A 88 6.00 -4.11 -8.74
C MET A 88 6.90 -5.10 -8.01
N GLN A 89 6.51 -6.37 -7.92
CA GLN A 89 7.36 -7.44 -7.41
C GLN A 89 8.57 -7.68 -8.32
N SER A 90 8.39 -7.70 -9.65
CA SER A 90 9.51 -7.81 -10.60
C SER A 90 10.52 -6.67 -10.43
N LYS A 91 10.02 -5.43 -10.25
CA LYS A 91 10.86 -4.25 -10.01
C LYS A 91 11.55 -4.26 -8.65
N LEU A 92 11.05 -5.02 -7.67
CA LEU A 92 11.69 -5.11 -6.35
C LEU A 92 13.08 -5.74 -6.46
N ALA A 93 13.21 -6.81 -7.23
CA ALA A 93 14.50 -7.46 -7.47
C ALA A 93 15.49 -6.50 -8.15
N GLU A 94 15.06 -5.81 -9.21
CA GLU A 94 15.88 -4.83 -9.92
C GLU A 94 16.34 -3.68 -9.01
N ARG A 95 15.43 -3.15 -8.18
CA ARG A 95 15.74 -2.10 -7.19
C ARG A 95 16.71 -2.60 -6.13
N ALA A 96 16.53 -3.83 -5.65
CA ALA A 96 17.42 -4.43 -4.67
C ALA A 96 18.84 -4.62 -5.25
N THR A 97 18.95 -5.13 -6.48
CA THR A 97 20.23 -5.24 -7.20
C THR A 97 20.89 -3.87 -7.36
N THR A 98 20.15 -2.88 -7.85
CA THR A 98 20.65 -1.52 -8.01
C THR A 98 21.12 -0.91 -6.68
N ALA A 99 20.40 -1.17 -5.58
CA ALA A 99 20.78 -0.70 -4.26
C ALA A 99 22.06 -1.39 -3.76
N LEU A 100 22.21 -2.69 -4.00
CA LEU A 100 23.44 -3.44 -3.68
C LEU A 100 24.63 -2.94 -4.49
N ASP A 101 24.47 -2.67 -5.78
CA ASP A 101 25.53 -2.12 -6.63
C ASP A 101 25.98 -0.74 -6.15
N LYS A 102 25.03 0.11 -5.76
CA LYS A 102 25.32 1.41 -5.14
C LYS A 102 26.06 1.26 -3.81
N LEU A 103 25.65 0.32 -2.96
CA LEU A 103 26.33 0.05 -1.70
C LEU A 103 27.77 -0.44 -1.95
N LYS A 104 27.97 -1.34 -2.91
CA LYS A 104 29.29 -1.84 -3.29
C LYS A 104 30.22 -0.72 -3.74
N ALA A 105 29.70 0.25 -4.50
CA ALA A 105 30.49 1.39 -4.99
C ALA A 105 30.82 2.41 -3.89
N ALA A 106 29.87 2.69 -2.98
CA ALA A 106 30.05 3.68 -1.92
C ALA A 106 30.80 3.14 -0.70
N ASP A 107 30.54 1.89 -0.31
CA ASP A 107 31.14 1.22 0.84
C ASP A 107 31.30 -0.30 0.59
N PRO A 108 32.45 -0.71 0.02
CA PRO A 108 32.74 -2.12 -0.24
C PRO A 108 32.75 -2.99 1.02
N ALA A 109 33.11 -2.43 2.19
CA ALA A 109 33.22 -3.16 3.44
C ALA A 109 31.83 -3.48 4.01
N ALA A 110 30.91 -2.51 4.02
CA ALA A 110 29.52 -2.71 4.41
C ALA A 110 28.79 -3.68 3.47
N HIS A 111 29.02 -3.57 2.15
CA HIS A 111 28.48 -4.54 1.19
C HIS A 111 28.94 -5.98 1.49
N ALA A 112 30.25 -6.18 1.74
CA ALA A 112 30.79 -7.50 2.08
C ALA A 112 30.26 -8.03 3.42
N ALA A 113 30.06 -7.16 4.42
CA ALA A 113 29.44 -7.53 5.69
C ALA A 113 27.98 -7.99 5.50
N LEU A 114 27.20 -7.27 4.70
CA LEU A 114 25.80 -7.61 4.41
C LEU A 114 25.66 -8.95 3.68
N LEU A 115 26.53 -9.23 2.69
CA LEU A 115 26.52 -10.52 1.99
C LEU A 115 26.94 -11.68 2.91
N ARG A 116 27.89 -11.46 3.83
CA ARG A 116 28.28 -12.47 4.82
C ARG A 116 27.17 -12.77 5.81
N GLY A 117 26.45 -11.76 6.32
CA GLY A 117 25.31 -11.95 7.21
C GLY A 117 24.16 -12.75 6.57
N ARG A 118 23.93 -12.58 5.27
CA ARG A 118 22.95 -13.41 4.53
C ARG A 118 23.38 -14.86 4.35
N ALA A 119 24.67 -15.14 4.21
CA ALA A 119 25.18 -16.50 4.05
C ALA A 119 25.03 -17.32 5.35
N THR A 120 25.00 -16.67 6.52
CA THR A 120 24.82 -17.32 7.82
C THR A 120 23.36 -17.58 8.16
N ASP A 121 22.44 -16.72 7.71
CA ASP A 121 20.99 -16.84 7.99
C ASP A 121 20.26 -17.79 7.02
N GLY A 122 20.90 -18.23 5.94
CA GLY A 122 20.32 -19.03 4.86
C GLY A 122 20.58 -20.54 4.91
N SER A 123 21.01 -21.11 6.05
CA SER A 123 21.13 -22.58 6.20
C SER A 123 19.78 -23.18 6.60
N PRO A 124 19.09 -23.95 5.73
CA PRO A 124 17.94 -24.73 6.15
C PRO A 124 18.44 -25.98 6.88
N THR A 125 17.89 -26.25 8.07
CA THR A 125 17.77 -27.61 8.61
C THR A 125 16.49 -28.23 8.12
#